data_AF-G4Z475-F1
#
_entry.id   AF-G4Z475-F1
#
_cell.length_a   1.000
_cell.length_b   1.000
_cell.length_c   1.000
_cell.angle_alpha   90.00
_cell.angle_beta   90.00
_cell.angle_gamma   90.00
#
_symmetry.space_group_name_H-M   'P 1'
#
loop_
_entity.id
_entity.type
_entity.pdbx_description
1 polymer ?
#
loop_
_entity_poly.entity_id
_entity_poly.type
_entity_poly.pdbx_seq_one_letter_code
_entity_poly.pdbx_strand_id
1 'polypeptide(L)'
;MAEPDELFTLKNQLWVGNYQNALSEGGMLNHLGEALRHERDVYVYRAQLALGNFPLVLQSIPDAGNTPIALSAVKLWATYLSGQGDREMIDLTLQEWLADPTSGENAHLLLVAGQIFAREGKLSDALSALTRGGSLEHMLYIVHLYLQMDRLDLANKTVQEMKRIEEDSTLTQLAQAWCFTLQGGDKADEATLHFQELADRFGSTPLLLNGAAAAFMALKNHVEAERLLLEAVQKDPSNEDTLVNLIAVSAHLNKPTHQYIMQLQQVAPASSWLENYVMLDRGFSEMAATFA
;
A
#
# COMPACT_ATOMS: atom_id res chain seq x y z
N MET A 1 23.08 -22.58 -4.56
CA MET A 1 22.13 -21.84 -5.41
C MET A 1 20.83 -21.87 -4.64
N ALA A 2 20.27 -20.70 -4.30
CA ALA A 2 18.94 -20.68 -3.68
C ALA A 2 17.95 -21.32 -4.67
N GLU A 3 17.05 -22.17 -4.18
CA GLU A 3 15.97 -22.69 -5.01
C GLU A 3 15.15 -21.53 -5.57
N PRO A 4 14.73 -21.58 -6.85
CA PRO A 4 13.91 -20.53 -7.42
C PRO A 4 12.60 -20.40 -6.63
N ASP A 5 12.27 -19.19 -6.19
CA ASP A 5 11.01 -18.91 -5.50
C ASP A 5 9.84 -19.13 -6.45
N GLU A 6 9.11 -20.23 -6.27
CA GLU A 6 7.95 -20.60 -7.09
C GLU A 6 6.81 -19.55 -7.01
N LEU A 7 6.80 -18.72 -5.97
CA LEU A 7 5.83 -17.64 -5.77
C LEU A 7 6.34 -16.28 -6.27
N PHE A 8 7.53 -16.20 -6.85
CA PHE A 8 8.16 -14.93 -7.25
C PHE A 8 7.24 -14.06 -8.10
N THR A 9 6.66 -14.61 -9.17
CA THR A 9 5.77 -13.85 -10.07
C THR A 9 4.53 -13.36 -9.32
N LEU A 10 3.90 -14.23 -8.53
CA LEU A 10 2.72 -13.90 -7.73
C LEU A 10 2.99 -12.74 -6.77
N LYS A 11 4.10 -12.81 -6.02
CA LYS A 11 4.54 -11.79 -5.06
C LYS A 11 4.75 -10.44 -5.74
N ASN A 12 5.47 -10.43 -6.86
CA ASN A 12 5.75 -9.20 -7.60
C ASN A 12 4.48 -8.55 -8.16
N GLN A 13 3.55 -9.34 -8.72
CA GLN A 13 2.27 -8.81 -9.20
C GLN A 13 1.45 -8.19 -8.06
N LEU A 14 1.49 -8.77 -6.85
CA LEU A 14 0.85 -8.15 -5.68
C LEU A 14 1.51 -6.81 -5.32
N TRP A 15 2.83 -6.76 -5.20
CA TRP A 15 3.55 -5.58 -4.71
C TRP A 15 3.43 -4.37 -5.64
N VAL A 16 3.34 -4.59 -6.94
CA VAL A 16 3.13 -3.52 -7.93
C VAL A 16 1.66 -3.16 -8.13
N GLY A 17 0.74 -3.78 -7.39
CA GLY A 17 -0.68 -3.47 -7.45
C GLY A 17 -1.44 -4.11 -8.62
N ASN A 18 -0.84 -5.10 -9.30
CA ASN A 18 -1.50 -5.82 -10.38
C ASN A 18 -2.30 -7.02 -9.84
N TYR A 19 -3.32 -6.71 -9.05
CA TYR A 19 -4.05 -7.71 -8.27
C TYR A 19 -4.76 -8.76 -9.13
N GLN A 20 -5.30 -8.38 -10.30
CA GLN A 20 -5.95 -9.33 -11.21
C GLN A 20 -4.96 -10.36 -11.78
N ASN A 21 -3.76 -9.94 -12.15
CA ASN A 21 -2.72 -10.87 -12.58
C ASN A 21 -2.22 -11.71 -11.40
N ALA A 22 -2.07 -11.13 -10.20
CA ALA A 22 -1.73 -11.90 -9.00
C ALA A 22 -2.75 -13.03 -8.75
N LEU A 23 -4.05 -12.77 -8.88
CA LEU A 23 -5.07 -13.82 -8.76
C LEU A 23 -4.95 -14.89 -9.85
N SER A 24 -4.68 -14.48 -11.09
CA SER A 24 -4.51 -15.39 -12.23
C SER A 24 -3.31 -16.32 -12.02
N GLU A 25 -2.16 -15.76 -11.63
CA GLU A 25 -0.94 -16.51 -11.29
C GLU A 25 -1.18 -17.48 -10.12
N GLY A 26 -1.81 -17.00 -9.04
CA GLY A 26 -2.17 -17.83 -7.90
C GLY A 26 -3.06 -19.03 -8.29
N GLY A 27 -3.99 -18.83 -9.21
CA GLY A 27 -4.86 -19.90 -9.72
C GLY A 27 -4.14 -20.97 -10.57
N MET A 28 -2.97 -20.65 -11.13
CA MET A 28 -2.15 -21.60 -11.91
C MET A 28 -1.22 -22.45 -11.03
N LEU A 29 -0.88 -21.97 -9.84
CA LEU A 29 0.04 -22.61 -8.88
C LEU A 29 -0.64 -23.75 -8.08
N ASN A 30 -1.17 -24.75 -8.76
CA ASN A 30 -1.92 -25.87 -8.14
C ASN A 30 -1.05 -27.06 -7.70
N HIS A 31 0.22 -27.10 -8.14
CA HIS A 31 1.13 -28.21 -7.89
C HIS A 31 1.96 -28.07 -6.60
N LEU A 32 1.77 -26.97 -5.85
CA LEU A 32 2.53 -26.66 -4.65
C LEU A 32 2.27 -27.66 -3.51
N GLY A 33 3.34 -27.94 -2.74
CA GLY A 33 3.24 -28.60 -1.45
C GLY A 33 2.40 -27.81 -0.45
N GLU A 34 2.00 -28.44 0.66
CA GLU A 34 1.03 -27.86 1.62
C GLU A 34 1.49 -26.52 2.19
N ALA A 35 2.75 -26.41 2.64
CA ALA A 35 3.29 -25.16 3.18
C ALA A 35 3.29 -24.02 2.15
N LEU A 36 3.78 -24.27 0.93
CA LEU A 36 3.79 -23.27 -0.16
C LEU A 36 2.38 -22.93 -0.64
N ARG A 37 1.43 -23.86 -0.54
CA ARG A 37 0.02 -23.60 -0.84
C ARG A 37 -0.58 -22.59 0.13
N HIS A 38 -0.29 -22.73 1.43
CA HIS A 38 -0.72 -21.74 2.42
C HIS A 38 -0.09 -20.37 2.17
N GLU A 39 1.19 -20.32 1.81
CA GLU A 39 1.87 -19.07 1.47
C GLU A 39 1.25 -18.42 0.22
N ARG A 40 1.02 -19.19 -0.85
CA ARG A 40 0.28 -18.74 -2.05
C ARG A 40 -1.08 -18.16 -1.68
N ASP A 41 -1.84 -18.87 -0.85
CA ASP A 41 -3.19 -18.45 -0.46
C ASP A 41 -3.18 -17.12 0.31
N VAL A 42 -2.16 -16.86 1.14
CA VAL A 42 -1.96 -15.56 1.80
C VAL A 42 -1.85 -14.44 0.76
N TYR A 43 -1.02 -14.60 -0.28
CA TYR A 43 -0.87 -13.59 -1.34
C TYR A 43 -2.15 -13.41 -2.17
N VAL A 44 -2.82 -14.51 -2.52
CA VAL A 44 -4.09 -14.49 -3.25
C VAL A 44 -5.17 -13.76 -2.46
N TYR A 45 -5.35 -14.07 -1.17
CA TYR A 45 -6.34 -13.40 -0.35
C TYR A 45 -5.98 -11.93 -0.11
N ARG A 46 -4.70 -11.58 0.04
CA ARG A 46 -4.28 -10.16 0.10
C ARG A 46 -4.63 -9.40 -1.19
N ALA A 47 -4.48 -10.02 -2.36
CA ALA A 47 -4.94 -9.43 -3.62
C ALA A 47 -6.46 -9.26 -3.65
N GLN A 48 -7.23 -10.23 -3.14
CA GLN A 48 -8.68 -10.11 -3.00
C GLN A 48 -9.08 -8.95 -2.08
N LEU A 49 -8.39 -8.77 -0.95
CA LEU A 49 -8.63 -7.65 -0.04
C LEU A 49 -8.33 -6.30 -0.71
N ALA A 50 -7.25 -6.21 -1.49
CA ALA A 50 -6.93 -5.00 -2.23
C ALA A 50 -7.96 -4.65 -3.31
N LEU A 51 -8.67 -5.64 -3.85
CA LEU A 51 -9.80 -5.47 -4.77
C LEU A 51 -11.15 -5.22 -4.07
N GLY A 52 -11.17 -5.14 -2.74
CA GLY A 52 -12.40 -4.91 -1.96
C GLY A 52 -13.29 -6.15 -1.78
N ASN A 53 -12.81 -7.34 -2.16
CA ASN A 53 -13.56 -8.60 -2.05
C ASN A 53 -13.51 -9.19 -0.62
N PHE A 54 -13.78 -8.36 0.39
CA PHE A 54 -13.74 -8.76 1.81
C PHE A 54 -14.64 -9.95 2.14
N PRO A 55 -15.91 -10.02 1.68
CA PRO A 55 -16.80 -11.13 2.02
C PRO A 55 -16.27 -12.49 1.54
N LEU A 56 -15.61 -12.51 0.39
CA LEU A 56 -15.01 -13.74 -0.16
C LEU A 56 -13.90 -14.25 0.76
N VAL A 57 -13.02 -13.38 1.24
CA VAL A 57 -11.92 -13.76 2.13
C VAL A 57 -12.46 -14.25 3.48
N LEU A 58 -13.43 -13.54 4.05
CA LEU A 58 -14.06 -13.90 5.32
C LEU A 58 -14.76 -15.26 5.27
N GLN A 59 -15.37 -15.61 4.13
CA GLN A 59 -16.02 -16.91 3.95
C GLN A 59 -15.05 -18.04 3.62
N SER A 60 -13.95 -17.74 2.93
CA SER A 60 -13.00 -18.75 2.45
C SER A 60 -12.03 -19.24 3.52
N ILE A 61 -11.71 -18.40 4.51
CA ILE A 61 -10.78 -18.75 5.59
C ILE A 61 -11.58 -19.23 6.82
N PRO A 62 -11.42 -20.49 7.28
CA PRO A 62 -12.15 -21.02 8.43
C PRO A 62 -11.71 -20.40 9.78
N ASP A 63 -12.66 -20.13 10.69
CA ASP A 63 -12.39 -19.60 12.05
C ASP A 63 -11.85 -20.64 13.04
N ALA A 64 -12.07 -21.93 12.76
CA ALA A 64 -11.73 -23.03 13.65
C ALA A 64 -10.97 -24.13 12.92
N GLY A 65 -10.04 -24.79 13.63
CA GLY A 65 -9.26 -25.92 13.13
C GLY A 65 -7.76 -25.64 13.03
N ASN A 66 -7.07 -26.44 12.21
CA ASN A 66 -5.62 -26.35 11.95
C ASN A 66 -5.28 -25.21 10.95
N THR A 67 -6.02 -24.09 10.99
CA THR A 67 -5.80 -22.95 10.10
C THR A 67 -4.46 -22.30 10.43
N PRO A 68 -3.52 -22.18 9.48
CA PRO A 68 -2.25 -21.50 9.71
C PRO A 68 -2.46 -20.05 10.16
N ILE A 69 -1.67 -19.59 11.13
CA ILE A 69 -1.74 -18.23 11.66
C ILE A 69 -1.65 -17.16 10.57
N ALA A 70 -0.89 -17.41 9.50
CA ALA A 70 -0.78 -16.48 8.38
C ALA A 70 -2.13 -16.22 7.69
N LEU A 71 -2.97 -17.25 7.53
CA LEU A 71 -4.32 -17.11 6.96
C LEU A 71 -5.27 -16.47 7.98
N SER A 72 -5.17 -16.84 9.26
CA SER A 72 -5.94 -16.20 10.33
C SER A 72 -5.65 -14.70 10.42
N ALA A 73 -4.38 -14.28 10.24
CA ALA A 73 -3.99 -12.87 10.18
C ALA A 73 -4.61 -12.15 8.97
N VAL A 74 -4.61 -12.77 7.78
CA VAL A 74 -5.29 -12.20 6.61
C VAL A 74 -6.81 -12.07 6.83
N LYS A 75 -7.44 -13.04 7.50
CA LYS A 75 -8.86 -12.95 7.85
C LYS A 75 -9.11 -11.80 8.84
N LEU A 76 -8.26 -11.66 9.86
CA LEU A 76 -8.33 -10.55 10.82
C LEU A 76 -8.19 -9.19 10.10
N TRP A 77 -7.28 -9.10 9.12
CA TRP A 77 -7.15 -7.92 8.28
C TRP A 77 -8.41 -7.63 7.45
N ALA A 78 -9.05 -8.68 6.90
CA ALA A 78 -10.33 -8.54 6.21
C ALA A 78 -11.45 -8.03 7.13
N THR A 79 -11.51 -8.54 8.36
CA THR A 79 -12.47 -8.10 9.39
C THR A 79 -12.25 -6.63 9.76
N TYR A 80 -10.99 -6.21 9.89
CA TYR A 80 -10.61 -4.82 10.14
C TYR A 80 -11.03 -3.91 8.97
N LEU A 81 -10.63 -4.23 7.74
CA LEU A 81 -10.89 -3.41 6.56
C LEU A 81 -12.38 -3.31 6.20
N SER A 82 -13.16 -4.37 6.46
CA SER A 82 -14.60 -4.37 6.20
C SER A 82 -15.42 -3.58 7.22
N GLY A 83 -14.80 -3.13 8.32
CA GLY A 83 -15.47 -2.44 9.42
C GLY A 83 -16.43 -3.33 10.22
N GLN A 84 -16.36 -4.66 10.05
CA GLN A 84 -17.23 -5.62 10.77
C GLN A 84 -16.71 -5.99 12.16
N GLY A 85 -15.42 -5.74 12.44
CA GLY A 85 -14.82 -6.04 13.73
C GLY A 85 -14.79 -4.87 14.70
N ASP A 86 -14.94 -5.18 15.98
CA ASP A 86 -14.62 -4.26 17.06
C ASP A 86 -13.10 -4.03 17.12
N ARG A 87 -12.69 -2.76 17.04
CA ARG A 87 -11.26 -2.37 17.03
C ARG A 87 -10.55 -2.80 18.31
N GLU A 88 -11.23 -2.75 19.46
CA GLU A 88 -10.63 -3.16 20.73
C GLU A 88 -10.38 -4.67 20.76
N MET A 89 -11.32 -5.46 20.23
CA MET A 89 -11.17 -6.91 20.13
C MET A 89 -10.07 -7.32 19.13
N ILE A 90 -9.93 -6.60 18.02
CA ILE A 90 -8.86 -6.83 17.05
C ILE A 90 -7.49 -6.55 17.70
N ASP A 91 -7.37 -5.46 18.46
CA ASP A 91 -6.14 -5.13 19.17
C ASP A 91 -5.77 -6.20 20.22
N LEU A 92 -6.75 -6.65 21.01
CA LEU A 92 -6.54 -7.73 21.98
C LEU A 92 -6.09 -9.02 21.30
N THR A 93 -6.74 -9.40 20.20
CA THR A 93 -6.40 -10.60 19.42
C THR A 93 -4.97 -10.53 18.89
N LEU A 94 -4.54 -9.38 18.38
CA LEU A 94 -3.16 -9.18 17.94
C LEU A 94 -2.17 -9.31 19.09
N GLN A 95 -2.45 -8.69 20.24
CA GLN A 95 -1.58 -8.77 21.41
C GLN A 95 -1.41 -10.23 21.87
N GLU A 96 -2.49 -11.00 21.90
CA GLU A 96 -2.45 -12.43 22.24
C GLU A 96 -1.60 -13.23 21.24
N TRP A 97 -1.84 -13.07 19.93
CA TRP A 97 -1.11 -13.80 18.90
C TRP A 97 0.37 -13.41 18.80
N LEU A 98 0.71 -12.15 19.08
CA LEU A 98 2.09 -11.66 19.07
C LEU A 98 2.88 -12.07 20.33
N ALA A 99 2.19 -12.32 21.44
CA ALA A 99 2.78 -12.80 22.68
C ALA A 99 3.02 -14.33 22.68
N ASP A 100 2.26 -15.07 21.88
CA ASP A 100 2.46 -16.51 21.76
C ASP A 100 3.79 -16.84 21.02
N PRO A 101 4.68 -17.67 21.61
CA PRO A 101 5.98 -17.98 21.00
C PRO A 101 5.92 -18.72 19.67
N THR A 102 4.79 -19.35 19.33
CA THR A 102 4.66 -20.14 18.10
C THR A 102 4.13 -19.30 16.93
N SER A 103 3.17 -18.41 17.19
CA SER A 103 2.63 -17.50 16.19
C SER A 103 3.40 -16.19 16.08
N GLY A 104 3.95 -15.67 17.18
CA GLY A 104 4.47 -14.30 17.27
C GLY A 104 5.67 -13.99 16.38
N GLU A 105 6.35 -15.01 15.87
CA GLU A 105 7.47 -14.90 14.92
C GLU A 105 7.03 -15.08 13.44
N ASN A 106 5.73 -15.30 13.17
CA ASN A 106 5.24 -15.48 11.82
C ASN A 106 5.29 -14.15 11.03
N ALA A 107 6.01 -14.17 9.90
CA ALA A 107 6.19 -13.01 9.03
C ALA A 107 4.87 -12.35 8.57
N HIS A 108 3.85 -13.13 8.19
CA HIS A 108 2.59 -12.57 7.73
C HIS A 108 1.75 -11.97 8.87
N LEU A 109 1.80 -12.57 10.06
CA LEU A 109 1.20 -12.00 11.25
C LEU A 109 1.82 -10.64 11.60
N LEU A 110 3.16 -10.58 11.65
CA LEU A 110 3.90 -9.36 11.95
C LEU A 110 3.63 -8.25 10.93
N LEU A 111 3.52 -8.61 9.64
CA LEU A 111 3.15 -7.69 8.58
C LEU A 111 1.75 -7.09 8.80
N VAL A 112 0.73 -7.95 9.02
CA VAL A 112 -0.65 -7.52 9.25
C VAL A 112 -0.76 -6.68 10.53
N ALA A 113 -0.11 -7.11 11.61
CA ALA A 113 -0.08 -6.36 12.86
C ALA A 113 0.51 -4.96 12.65
N GLY A 114 1.64 -4.86 11.94
CA GLY A 114 2.26 -3.59 11.59
C GLY A 114 1.32 -2.67 10.81
N GLN A 115 0.56 -3.20 9.86
CA GLN A 115 -0.42 -2.44 9.08
C GLN A 115 -1.63 -1.96 9.90
N ILE A 116 -2.16 -2.80 10.80
CA ILE A 116 -3.26 -2.42 11.70
C ILE A 116 -2.79 -1.33 12.66
N PHE A 117 -1.65 -1.54 13.33
CA PHE A 117 -1.09 -0.56 14.25
C PHE A 117 -0.78 0.78 13.57
N ALA A 118 -0.27 0.76 12.34
CA ALA A 118 -0.04 1.97 11.56
C ALA A 118 -1.32 2.76 11.32
N ARG A 119 -2.43 2.09 10.94
CA ARG A 119 -3.72 2.73 10.69
C ARG A 119 -4.41 3.25 11.95
N GLU A 120 -4.16 2.63 13.10
CA GLU A 120 -4.63 3.12 14.40
C GLU A 120 -3.70 4.20 15.00
N GLY A 121 -2.64 4.62 14.29
CA GLY A 121 -1.69 5.64 14.74
C GLY A 121 -0.70 5.15 15.81
N LYS A 122 -0.65 3.85 16.11
CA LYS A 122 0.29 3.22 17.05
C LYS A 122 1.64 2.96 16.38
N LEU A 123 2.34 4.03 16.01
CA LEU A 123 3.56 3.95 15.19
C LEU A 123 4.71 3.16 15.85
N SER A 124 4.86 3.24 17.18
CA SER A 124 5.89 2.48 17.91
C SER A 124 5.68 0.97 17.80
N ASP A 125 4.43 0.53 17.94
CA ASP A 125 4.06 -0.88 17.93
C ASP A 125 4.15 -1.42 16.50
N ALA A 126 3.76 -0.60 15.52
CA ALA A 126 3.93 -0.89 14.10
C ALA A 126 5.40 -1.11 13.74
N LEU A 127 6.29 -0.18 14.10
CA LEU A 127 7.73 -0.31 13.86
C LEU A 127 8.33 -1.51 14.58
N SER A 128 7.90 -1.80 15.81
CA SER A 128 8.35 -2.97 16.57
C SER A 128 7.99 -4.27 15.87
N ALA A 129 6.73 -4.44 15.45
CA ALA A 129 6.26 -5.63 14.74
C ALA A 129 6.98 -5.80 13.39
N LEU A 130 7.10 -4.75 12.60
CA LEU A 130 7.75 -4.82 11.29
C LEU A 130 9.25 -5.12 11.39
N THR A 131 9.94 -4.52 12.38
CA THR A 131 11.38 -4.76 12.59
C THR A 131 11.65 -6.22 12.98
N ARG A 132 10.76 -6.84 13.78
CA ARG A 132 10.85 -8.27 14.12
C ARG A 132 10.72 -9.17 12.89
N GLY A 133 9.85 -8.81 11.94
CA GLY A 133 9.59 -9.63 10.75
C GLY A 133 10.75 -9.66 9.75
N GLY A 134 11.50 -8.57 9.62
CA GLY A 134 12.82 -8.52 8.96
C GLY A 134 12.88 -8.83 7.45
N SER A 135 11.79 -9.19 6.79
CA SER A 135 11.78 -9.40 5.33
C SER A 135 11.81 -8.07 4.56
N LEU A 136 12.16 -8.11 3.26
CA LEU A 136 12.12 -6.93 2.38
C LEU A 136 10.73 -6.25 2.38
N GLU A 137 9.67 -7.04 2.51
CA GLU A 137 8.32 -6.51 2.57
C GLU A 137 8.08 -5.74 3.87
N HIS A 138 8.57 -6.23 5.01
CA HIS A 138 8.52 -5.47 6.26
C HIS A 138 9.34 -4.18 6.19
N MET A 139 10.54 -4.24 5.59
CA MET A 139 11.38 -3.06 5.40
C MET A 139 10.71 -2.02 4.50
N LEU A 140 9.98 -2.43 3.45
CA LEU A 140 9.19 -1.53 2.62
C LEU A 140 8.14 -0.77 3.48
N TYR A 141 7.43 -1.46 4.36
CA TYR A 141 6.46 -0.80 5.26
C TYR A 141 7.15 0.11 6.29
N ILE A 142 8.33 -0.25 6.78
CA ILE A 142 9.12 0.64 7.65
C ILE A 142 9.51 1.92 6.90
N VAL A 143 9.94 1.81 5.64
CA VAL A 143 10.19 2.97 4.78
C VAL A 143 8.93 3.82 4.68
N HIS A 144 7.78 3.22 4.37
CA HIS A 144 6.50 3.94 4.28
C HIS A 144 6.16 4.69 5.58
N LEU A 145 6.31 4.04 6.74
CA LEU A 145 6.09 4.67 8.05
C LEU A 145 7.04 5.86 8.28
N TYR A 146 8.33 5.71 7.97
CA TYR A 146 9.28 6.82 8.10
C TYR A 146 8.95 7.99 7.18
N LEU A 147 8.46 7.72 5.97
CA LEU A 147 8.01 8.76 5.05
C LEU A 147 6.76 9.48 5.59
N GLN A 148 5.81 8.75 6.17
CA GLN A 148 4.64 9.34 6.84
C GLN A 148 5.00 10.18 8.08
N MET A 149 6.15 9.90 8.71
CA MET A 149 6.68 10.67 9.83
C MET A 149 7.58 11.84 9.41
N ASP A 150 7.65 12.17 8.11
CA ASP A 150 8.57 13.17 7.54
C ASP A 150 10.06 12.88 7.84
N ARG A 151 10.42 11.62 8.06
CA ARG A 151 11.79 11.15 8.37
C ARG A 151 12.46 10.51 7.16
N LEU A 152 12.64 11.30 6.12
CA LEU A 152 13.32 10.89 4.88
C LEU A 152 14.75 10.37 5.13
N ASP A 153 15.43 10.85 6.16
CA ASP A 153 16.76 10.38 6.55
C ASP A 153 16.76 8.91 7.01
N LEU A 154 15.75 8.51 7.79
CA LEU A 154 15.60 7.12 8.26
C LEU A 154 15.11 6.21 7.13
N ALA A 155 14.16 6.68 6.32
CA ALA A 155 13.70 5.96 5.14
C ALA A 155 14.86 5.63 4.20
N ASN A 156 15.75 6.59 3.91
CA ASN A 156 16.93 6.34 3.10
C ASN A 156 17.89 5.32 3.72
N LYS A 157 18.08 5.32 5.06
CA LYS A 157 18.91 4.31 5.72
C LYS A 157 18.34 2.91 5.53
N THR A 158 17.04 2.74 5.71
CA THR A 158 16.37 1.45 5.48
C THR A 158 16.46 1.03 4.01
N VAL A 159 16.30 1.94 3.05
CA VAL A 159 16.52 1.62 1.62
C VAL A 159 17.95 1.15 1.36
N GLN A 160 18.96 1.74 2.00
CA GLN A 160 20.35 1.27 1.87
C GLN A 160 20.54 -0.14 2.45
N GLU A 161 19.83 -0.49 3.53
CA GLU A 161 19.82 -1.85 4.06
C GLU A 161 19.12 -2.83 3.11
N MET A 162 17.98 -2.45 2.53
CA MET A 162 17.29 -3.24 1.51
C MET A 162 18.18 -3.51 0.29
N LYS A 163 18.93 -2.50 -0.19
CA LYS A 163 19.89 -2.66 -1.30
C LYS A 163 21.02 -3.63 -1.00
N ARG A 164 21.48 -3.70 0.25
CA ARG A 164 22.50 -4.67 0.67
C ARG A 164 22.00 -6.11 0.66
N ILE A 165 20.69 -6.30 0.83
CA ILE A 165 20.05 -7.61 0.80
C ILE A 165 19.76 -8.00 -0.65
N GLU A 166 19.01 -7.17 -1.38
CA GLU A 166 18.65 -7.39 -2.78
C GLU A 166 18.31 -6.05 -3.46
N GLU A 167 19.26 -5.50 -4.21
CA GLU A 167 19.10 -4.22 -4.93
C GLU A 167 18.06 -4.32 -6.06
N ASP A 168 18.04 -5.43 -6.79
CA ASP A 168 17.16 -5.65 -7.93
C ASP A 168 15.73 -6.07 -7.54
N SER A 169 15.45 -6.19 -6.24
CA SER A 169 14.12 -6.53 -5.75
C SER A 169 13.13 -5.42 -6.07
N THR A 170 11.95 -5.79 -6.56
CA THR A 170 10.84 -4.86 -6.82
C THR A 170 10.50 -4.01 -5.60
N LEU A 171 10.57 -4.58 -4.40
CA LEU A 171 10.32 -3.87 -3.14
C LEU A 171 11.38 -2.79 -2.89
N THR A 172 12.66 -3.10 -3.12
CA THR A 172 13.77 -2.15 -2.97
C THR A 172 13.64 -1.00 -3.98
N GLN A 173 13.31 -1.32 -5.24
CA GLN A 173 13.11 -0.32 -6.29
C GLN A 173 11.93 0.60 -5.99
N LEU A 174 10.79 0.07 -5.51
CA LEU A 174 9.64 0.86 -5.08
C LEU A 174 10.00 1.79 -3.92
N ALA A 175 10.64 1.27 -2.88
CA ALA A 175 11.05 2.04 -1.71
C ALA A 175 12.00 3.19 -2.10
N GLN A 176 12.95 2.90 -2.99
CA GLN A 176 13.89 3.88 -3.51
C GLN A 176 13.18 4.96 -4.33
N ALA A 177 12.26 4.58 -5.22
CA ALA A 177 11.51 5.51 -6.05
C ALA A 177 10.70 6.50 -5.20
N TRP A 178 10.02 6.05 -4.14
CA TRP A 178 9.31 6.95 -3.22
C TRP A 178 10.24 7.93 -2.49
N CYS A 179 11.38 7.44 -1.98
CA CYS A 179 12.38 8.30 -1.35
C CYS A 179 12.91 9.37 -2.33
N PHE A 180 13.15 8.99 -3.57
CA PHE A 180 13.63 9.89 -4.62
C PHE A 180 12.57 10.92 -5.05
N THR A 181 11.30 10.53 -5.15
CA THR A 181 10.19 11.44 -5.40
C THR A 181 10.13 12.54 -4.34
N LEU A 182 10.27 12.17 -3.05
CA LEU A 182 10.24 13.14 -1.95
C LEU A 182 11.50 14.01 -1.86
N GLN A 183 12.66 13.53 -2.33
CA GLN A 183 13.87 14.36 -2.43
C GLN A 183 13.70 15.47 -3.47
N GLY A 184 12.95 15.22 -4.55
CA GLY A 184 12.75 16.18 -5.62
C GLY A 184 14.00 16.43 -6.47
N GLY A 185 13.93 17.42 -7.37
CA GLY A 185 15.04 17.78 -8.27
C GLY A 185 15.46 16.61 -9.17
N ASP A 186 16.77 16.47 -9.40
CA ASP A 186 17.32 15.40 -10.25
C ASP A 186 16.93 13.99 -9.77
N LYS A 187 16.68 13.82 -8.46
CA LYS A 187 16.23 12.55 -7.90
C LYS A 187 14.81 12.20 -8.29
N ALA A 188 13.93 13.18 -8.44
CA ALA A 188 12.59 12.89 -8.96
C ALA A 188 12.64 12.39 -10.42
N ASP A 189 13.62 12.82 -11.22
CA ASP A 189 13.81 12.27 -12.58
C ASP A 189 14.22 10.80 -12.53
N GLU A 190 15.18 10.44 -11.67
CA GLU A 190 15.53 9.04 -11.40
C GLU A 190 14.31 8.22 -10.92
N ALA A 191 13.45 8.80 -10.08
CA ALA A 191 12.22 8.13 -9.65
C ALA A 191 11.26 7.83 -10.81
N THR A 192 11.12 8.74 -11.78
CA THR A 192 10.26 8.49 -12.96
C THR A 192 10.73 7.28 -13.75
N LEU A 193 12.05 7.13 -13.93
CA LEU A 193 12.65 6.00 -14.63
C LEU A 193 12.39 4.69 -13.87
N HIS A 194 12.57 4.68 -12.54
CA HIS A 194 12.26 3.50 -11.74
C HIS A 194 10.80 3.05 -11.86
N PHE A 195 9.84 3.98 -11.79
CA PHE A 195 8.43 3.63 -11.97
C PHE A 195 8.11 3.15 -13.39
N GLN A 196 8.73 3.74 -14.41
CA GLN A 196 8.58 3.30 -15.80
C GLN A 196 9.13 1.89 -16.03
N GLU A 197 10.32 1.59 -15.52
CA GLU A 197 10.91 0.25 -15.61
C GLU A 197 10.02 -0.81 -14.95
N LEU A 198 9.44 -0.50 -13.78
CA LEU A 198 8.50 -1.39 -13.11
C LEU A 198 7.20 -1.56 -13.92
N ALA A 199 6.70 -0.48 -14.53
CA ALA A 199 5.50 -0.52 -15.36
C ALA A 199 5.72 -1.32 -16.65
N ASP A 200 6.89 -1.22 -17.27
CA ASP A 200 7.26 -1.99 -18.46
C ASP A 200 7.40 -3.48 -18.14
N ARG A 201 7.89 -3.83 -16.95
CA ARG A 201 8.07 -5.22 -16.51
C ARG A 201 6.77 -5.90 -16.07
N PHE A 202 5.93 -5.20 -15.30
CA PHE A 202 4.75 -5.80 -14.64
C PHE A 202 3.40 -5.26 -15.11
N GLY A 203 3.42 -4.28 -16.02
CA GLY A 203 2.26 -3.58 -16.55
C GLY A 203 1.96 -2.26 -15.82
N SER A 204 1.38 -1.30 -16.54
CA SER A 204 0.97 -0.01 -15.98
C SER A 204 -0.24 -0.15 -15.06
N THR A 205 0.02 -0.35 -13.76
CA THR A 205 -1.01 -0.37 -12.70
C THR A 205 -1.31 1.04 -12.21
N PRO A 206 -2.48 1.28 -11.58
CA PRO A 206 -2.75 2.56 -10.92
C PRO A 206 -1.67 2.95 -9.91
N LEU A 207 -1.11 2.01 -9.14
CA LEU A 207 -0.03 2.27 -8.19
C LEU A 207 1.20 2.86 -8.87
N LEU A 208 1.69 2.21 -9.94
CA LEU A 208 2.89 2.65 -10.65
C LEU A 208 2.66 3.96 -11.41
N LEU A 209 1.49 4.13 -12.02
CA LEU A 209 1.12 5.36 -12.72
C LEU A 209 1.03 6.55 -11.75
N ASN A 210 0.45 6.35 -10.55
CA ASN A 210 0.42 7.39 -9.52
C ASN A 210 1.81 7.72 -8.97
N GLY A 211 2.65 6.71 -8.75
CA GLY A 211 4.05 6.91 -8.34
C GLY A 211 4.82 7.74 -9.37
N ALA A 212 4.74 7.38 -10.65
CA ALA A 212 5.35 8.14 -11.74
C ALA A 212 4.78 9.56 -11.85
N ALA A 213 3.46 9.72 -11.74
CA ALA A 213 2.82 11.03 -11.75
C ALA A 213 3.31 11.91 -10.57
N ALA A 214 3.45 11.34 -9.37
CA ALA A 214 3.99 12.06 -8.21
C ALA A 214 5.44 12.49 -8.43
N ALA A 215 6.27 11.65 -9.06
CA ALA A 215 7.62 12.03 -9.47
C ALA A 215 7.61 13.19 -10.50
N PHE A 216 6.75 13.15 -11.52
CA PHE A 216 6.60 14.27 -12.47
C PHE A 216 6.06 15.55 -11.81
N MET A 217 5.17 15.43 -10.83
CA MET A 217 4.72 16.57 -10.02
C MET A 217 5.89 17.18 -9.23
N ALA A 218 6.77 16.36 -8.65
CA ALA A 218 7.98 16.84 -7.97
C ALA A 218 8.97 17.54 -8.93
N LEU A 219 8.99 17.15 -10.21
CA LEU A 219 9.70 17.84 -11.29
C LEU A 219 8.99 19.10 -11.80
N LYS A 220 7.81 19.44 -11.26
CA LYS A 220 6.91 20.51 -11.75
C LYS A 220 6.42 20.30 -13.18
N ASN A 221 6.54 19.08 -13.71
CA ASN A 221 5.99 18.70 -15.00
C ASN A 221 4.55 18.18 -14.82
N HIS A 222 3.65 19.12 -14.54
CA HIS A 222 2.23 18.80 -14.29
C HIS A 222 1.50 18.26 -15.53
N VAL A 223 1.97 18.56 -16.74
CA VAL A 223 1.36 18.08 -17.99
C VAL A 223 1.57 16.58 -18.14
N GLU A 224 2.79 16.10 -17.92
CA GLU A 224 3.08 14.67 -18.01
C GLU A 224 2.44 13.88 -16.85
N ALA A 225 2.41 14.47 -15.65
CA ALA A 225 1.68 13.92 -14.52
C ALA A 225 0.19 13.73 -14.85
N GLU A 226 -0.47 14.74 -15.45
CA GLU A 226 -1.88 14.64 -15.86
C GLU A 226 -2.10 13.50 -16.85
N ARG A 227 -1.21 13.34 -17.84
CA ARG A 227 -1.32 12.28 -18.84
C ARG A 227 -1.36 10.90 -18.20
N LEU A 228 -0.46 10.63 -17.25
CA LEU A 228 -0.38 9.36 -16.53
C LEU A 228 -1.58 9.13 -15.63
N LEU A 229 -2.06 10.18 -14.96
CA LEU A 229 -3.23 10.09 -14.08
C LEU A 229 -4.53 9.85 -14.87
N LEU A 230 -4.65 10.43 -16.08
CA LEU A 230 -5.76 10.14 -16.99
C LEU A 230 -5.73 8.71 -17.52
N GLU A 231 -4.54 8.11 -17.68
CA GLU A 231 -4.42 6.67 -17.95
C GLU A 231 -4.84 5.84 -16.72
N ALA A 232 -4.43 6.24 -15.52
CA ALA A 232 -4.74 5.54 -14.27
C ALA A 232 -6.26 5.52 -14.01
N VAL A 233 -6.96 6.65 -14.18
CA VAL A 233 -8.42 6.73 -13.95
C VAL A 233 -9.22 5.93 -14.97
N GLN A 234 -8.70 5.72 -16.19
CA GLN A 234 -9.33 4.82 -17.16
C GLN A 234 -9.24 3.35 -16.74
N LYS A 235 -8.17 2.98 -16.05
CA LYS A 235 -7.95 1.61 -15.55
C LYS A 235 -8.74 1.34 -14.28
N ASP A 236 -8.76 2.30 -13.36
CA ASP A 236 -9.51 2.22 -12.11
C ASP A 236 -10.13 3.59 -11.75
N PRO A 237 -11.40 3.82 -12.13
CA PRO A 237 -12.11 5.06 -11.81
C PRO A 237 -12.38 5.24 -10.30
N SER A 238 -12.22 4.18 -9.50
CA SER A 238 -12.43 4.18 -8.05
C SER A 238 -11.13 4.31 -7.26
N ASN A 239 -10.00 4.56 -7.92
CA ASN A 239 -8.74 4.71 -7.21
C ASN A 239 -8.64 6.08 -6.51
N GLU A 240 -8.64 6.07 -5.18
CA GLU A 240 -8.54 7.27 -4.33
C GLU A 240 -7.31 8.13 -4.66
N ASP A 241 -6.13 7.53 -4.69
CA ASP A 241 -4.85 8.23 -4.94
C ASP A 241 -4.87 8.95 -6.30
N THR A 242 -5.43 8.31 -7.33
CA THR A 242 -5.57 8.88 -8.66
C THR A 242 -6.41 10.14 -8.65
N LEU A 243 -7.57 10.10 -7.97
CA LEU A 243 -8.47 11.24 -7.89
C LEU A 243 -7.84 12.40 -7.11
N VAL A 244 -7.17 12.10 -5.99
CA VAL A 244 -6.43 13.10 -5.20
C VAL A 244 -5.34 13.77 -6.03
N ASN A 245 -4.53 12.97 -6.74
CA ASN A 245 -3.47 13.48 -7.60
C ASN A 245 -4.03 14.29 -8.79
N LEU A 246 -5.15 13.87 -9.38
CA LEU A 246 -5.83 14.63 -10.45
C LEU A 246 -6.30 15.99 -9.97
N ILE A 247 -6.84 16.08 -8.75
CA ILE A 247 -7.24 17.36 -8.14
C ILE A 247 -6.03 18.29 -8.02
N ALA A 248 -4.92 17.79 -7.48
CA ALA A 248 -3.69 18.56 -7.30
C ALA A 248 -3.12 19.06 -8.64
N VAL A 249 -2.96 18.16 -9.62
CA VAL A 249 -2.44 18.51 -10.96
C VAL A 249 -3.37 19.47 -11.70
N SER A 250 -4.68 19.25 -11.65
CA SER A 250 -5.66 20.14 -12.30
C SER A 250 -5.61 21.54 -11.70
N ALA A 251 -5.45 21.67 -10.39
CA ALA A 251 -5.27 22.97 -9.75
C ALA A 251 -4.00 23.68 -10.25
N HIS A 252 -2.87 22.98 -10.37
CA HIS A 252 -1.63 23.54 -10.93
C HIS A 252 -1.74 23.97 -12.40
N LEU A 253 -2.59 23.29 -13.16
CA LEU A 253 -2.84 23.59 -14.58
C LEU A 253 -3.98 24.60 -14.79
N ASN A 254 -4.56 25.16 -13.73
CA ASN A 254 -5.74 26.05 -13.77
C ASN A 254 -6.95 25.42 -14.48
N LYS A 255 -7.16 24.12 -14.28
CA LYS A 255 -8.28 23.33 -14.79
C LYS A 255 -9.34 23.12 -13.70
N PRO A 256 -10.61 22.88 -14.07
CA PRO A 256 -11.66 22.63 -13.08
C PRO A 256 -11.44 21.32 -12.32
N THR A 257 -11.49 21.38 -10.98
CA THR A 257 -11.26 20.24 -10.07
C THR A 257 -12.54 19.60 -9.52
N HIS A 258 -13.68 20.30 -9.62
CA HIS A 258 -14.94 19.93 -8.96
C HIS A 258 -15.41 18.51 -9.29
N GLN A 259 -15.27 18.07 -10.55
CA GLN A 259 -15.68 16.72 -10.95
C GLN A 259 -14.95 15.62 -10.18
N TYR A 260 -13.63 15.80 -9.94
CA TYR A 260 -12.81 14.80 -9.25
C TYR A 260 -13.09 14.81 -7.75
N ILE A 261 -13.36 15.98 -7.16
CA ILE A 261 -13.78 16.09 -5.75
C ILE A 261 -15.11 15.36 -5.53
N MET A 262 -16.09 15.58 -6.41
CA MET A 262 -17.39 14.89 -6.34
C MET A 262 -17.24 13.37 -6.47
N GLN A 263 -16.38 12.90 -7.36
CA GLN A 263 -16.10 11.49 -7.52
C GLN A 263 -15.41 10.89 -6.29
N LEU A 264 -14.42 11.61 -5.73
CA LEU A 264 -13.72 11.21 -4.53
C LEU A 264 -14.67 11.07 -3.33
N GLN A 265 -15.64 11.97 -3.18
CA GLN A 265 -16.68 11.88 -2.15
C GLN A 265 -17.56 10.63 -2.27
N GLN A 266 -17.80 10.14 -3.49
CA GLN A 266 -18.60 8.95 -3.71
C GLN A 266 -17.81 7.66 -3.44
N VAL A 267 -16.54 7.66 -3.82
CA VAL A 267 -15.69 6.47 -3.82
C VAL A 267 -14.99 6.26 -2.46
N ALA A 268 -14.48 7.33 -1.86
CA ALA A 268 -13.72 7.30 -0.62
C ALA A 268 -14.17 8.43 0.33
N PRO A 269 -15.39 8.36 0.90
CA PRO A 269 -15.93 9.42 1.75
C PRO A 269 -15.12 9.67 3.03
N ALA A 270 -14.36 8.67 3.50
CA ALA A 270 -13.47 8.75 4.66
C ALA A 270 -12.00 9.03 4.29
N SER A 271 -11.75 9.55 3.09
CA SER A 271 -10.41 9.95 2.66
C SER A 271 -9.84 11.05 3.57
N SER A 272 -8.60 10.87 4.05
CA SER A 272 -7.90 11.91 4.83
C SER A 272 -7.80 13.24 4.06
N TRP A 273 -7.75 13.19 2.73
CA TRP A 273 -7.70 14.40 1.91
C TRP A 273 -9.02 15.18 1.98
N LEU A 274 -10.16 14.49 1.91
CA LEU A 274 -11.49 15.13 2.01
C LEU A 274 -11.72 15.71 3.40
N GLU A 275 -11.33 15.01 4.45
CA GLU A 275 -11.43 15.51 5.83
C GLU A 275 -10.65 16.81 6.00
N ASN A 276 -9.41 16.85 5.50
CA ASN A 276 -8.58 18.06 5.51
C ASN A 276 -9.18 19.18 4.65
N TYR A 277 -9.73 18.85 3.48
CA TYR A 277 -10.38 19.83 2.62
C TYR A 277 -11.58 20.51 3.30
N VAL A 278 -12.47 19.72 3.92
CA VAL A 278 -13.63 20.24 4.67
C VAL A 278 -13.20 21.03 5.90
N MET A 279 -12.16 20.56 6.61
CA MET A 279 -11.60 21.29 7.76
C MET A 279 -11.09 22.68 7.36
N LEU A 280 -10.34 22.77 6.25
CA LEU A 280 -9.79 24.03 5.74
C LEU A 280 -10.89 24.97 5.24
N ASP A 281 -11.90 24.46 4.53
CA ASP A 281 -13.04 25.25 4.04
C ASP A 281 -13.86 25.85 5.19
N ARG A 282 -14.12 25.03 6.23
CA ARG A 282 -14.77 25.49 7.45
C ARG A 282 -13.93 26.56 8.17
N GLY A 283 -12.63 26.32 8.34
CA GLY A 283 -11.73 27.27 9.00
C GLY A 283 -11.65 28.60 8.24
N PHE A 284 -11.65 28.57 6.92
CA PHE A 284 -11.72 29.77 6.09
C PHE A 284 -13.04 30.53 6.31
N SER A 285 -14.17 29.83 6.29
CA SER A 285 -15.50 30.42 6.49
C SER A 285 -15.64 31.07 7.88
N GLU A 286 -15.16 30.40 8.93
CA GLU A 286 -15.14 30.92 10.30
C GLU A 286 -14.27 32.17 10.40
N MET A 287 -13.07 32.16 9.79
CA MET A 287 -12.18 33.33 9.78
C MET A 287 -12.78 34.49 8.98
N ALA A 288 -13.34 34.25 7.81
CA ALA A 288 -13.97 35.28 6.98
C ALA A 288 -15.12 35.99 7.72
N ALA A 289 -15.90 35.24 8.51
CA ALA A 289 -16.97 35.80 9.33
C ALA A 289 -16.47 36.75 10.43
N THR A 290 -15.20 36.65 10.86
CA THR A 290 -14.62 37.61 11.83
C THR A 290 -14.29 38.97 11.23
N PHE A 291 -14.19 39.05 9.90
CA PHE A 291 -13.92 40.28 9.15
C PHE A 291 -15.15 40.89 8.49
N ALA A 292 -16.33 40.27 8.66
CA ALA A 292 -17.63 40.74 8.17
C ALA A 292 -18.35 41.59 9.24
#